data_AF-A0A0C3J408-F1
#
_entry.id   AF-A0A0C3J408-F1
#
_cell.length_a   1.000
_cell.length_b   1.000
_cell.length_c   1.000
_cell.angle_alpha   90.00
_cell.angle_beta   90.00
_cell.angle_gamma   90.00
#
_symmetry.space_group_name_H-M   'P 1'
#
loop_
_entity.id
_entity.type
_entity.pdbx_description
1 polymer ?
#
loop_
_entity_poly.entity_id
_entity_poly.type
_entity_poly.pdbx_seq_one_letter_code
_entity_poly.pdbx_strand_id
1 'polypeptide(L)'
;MNSNLLIIEHTHVRNMRDLATKLNTPQLLNILCHFLQSQLQHDDCNLEDVPLDEYPFYDGSVCVYNSASSMFYAPSDMSGLHGMCHEHIRCSPMWRNEGPRYDCVFIVTDPHAEGMLGLDIAHVLCFFFFQVPRHRVSLRDHTLV
;
A
#
# COMPACT_ATOMS: atom_id res chain seq x y z
N MET A 1 35.77 4.24 2.57
CA MET A 1 34.38 4.72 2.63
C MET A 1 33.59 3.93 1.61
N ASN A 2 33.00 2.81 2.04
CA ASN A 2 32.19 1.95 1.18
C ASN A 2 30.72 2.20 1.52
N SER A 3 30.10 3.12 0.80
CA SER A 3 28.65 3.32 0.78
C SER A 3 27.99 2.22 -0.04
N ASN A 4 28.01 1.00 0.50
CA ASN A 4 27.13 -0.10 0.11
C ASN A 4 25.98 -0.16 1.12
N LEU A 5 25.01 0.75 1.01
CA LEU A 5 23.73 0.62 1.70
C LEU A 5 22.80 -0.27 0.85
N LEU A 6 23.24 -1.51 0.65
CA LEU A 6 22.35 -2.61 0.32
C LEU A 6 21.68 -3.06 1.62
N ILE A 7 20.54 -2.46 1.96
CA ILE A 7 19.59 -3.10 2.88
C ILE A 7 18.19 -2.99 2.27
N ILE A 8 18.02 -3.65 1.12
CA ILE A 8 16.72 -4.17 0.72
C ILE A 8 16.68 -5.60 1.27
N GLU A 9 16.41 -5.75 2.56
CA GLU A 9 16.40 -7.06 3.19
C GLU A 9 14.98 -7.64 3.32
N HIS A 10 14.80 -8.70 2.52
CA HIS A 10 13.87 -9.84 2.62
C HIS A 10 12.52 -9.76 1.91
N THR A 11 12.58 -9.83 0.58
CA THR A 11 11.49 -10.19 -0.33
C THR A 11 11.05 -11.65 -0.11
N HIS A 12 10.11 -11.90 0.81
CA HIS A 12 9.40 -13.17 0.80
C HIS A 12 8.18 -13.03 -0.10
N VAL A 13 8.19 -13.76 -1.22
CA VAL A 13 7.00 -13.96 -2.04
C VAL A 13 5.95 -14.69 -1.22
N ARG A 14 4.80 -14.04 -1.01
CA ARG A 14 3.64 -14.57 -0.28
C ARG A 14 2.41 -14.50 -1.16
N ASN A 15 1.36 -15.23 -0.82
CA ASN A 15 0.02 -14.92 -1.35
C ASN A 15 -0.67 -13.88 -0.43
N MET A 16 -1.75 -13.28 -0.92
CA MET A 16 -2.47 -12.25 -0.17
C MET A 16 -3.19 -12.79 1.08
N ARG A 17 -3.69 -14.04 1.03
CA ARG A 17 -4.40 -14.70 2.15
C ARG A 17 -3.46 -14.98 3.34
N ASP A 18 -2.25 -15.44 3.06
CA ASP A 18 -1.20 -15.70 4.03
C ASP A 18 -0.75 -14.39 4.68
N LEU A 19 -0.68 -13.30 3.91
CA LEU A 19 -0.36 -11.99 4.45
C LEU A 19 -1.48 -11.48 5.37
N ALA A 20 -2.74 -11.57 4.94
CA ALA A 20 -3.91 -11.22 5.76
C ALA A 20 -3.93 -12.02 7.07
N THR A 21 -3.65 -13.32 7.00
CA THR A 21 -3.56 -14.21 8.18
C THR A 21 -2.41 -13.78 9.10
N LYS A 22 -1.22 -13.51 8.56
CA LYS A 22 -0.07 -13.06 9.36
C LYS A 22 -0.31 -11.72 10.05
N LEU A 23 -1.02 -10.81 9.39
CA LEU A 23 -1.37 -9.50 9.95
C LEU A 23 -2.57 -9.54 10.90
N ASN A 24 -3.24 -10.69 11.02
CA ASN A 24 -4.53 -10.83 11.71
C ASN A 24 -5.61 -9.87 11.17
N THR A 25 -5.59 -9.61 9.85
CA THR A 25 -6.49 -8.68 9.17
C THR A 25 -7.20 -9.38 8.01
N PRO A 26 -8.25 -10.18 8.27
CA PRO A 26 -8.97 -10.90 7.21
C PRO A 26 -9.65 -9.96 6.21
N GLN A 27 -10.02 -8.75 6.67
CA GLN A 27 -10.62 -7.70 5.85
C GLN A 27 -9.69 -7.15 4.76
N LEU A 28 -8.38 -7.42 4.84
CA LEU A 28 -7.38 -6.96 3.87
C LEU A 28 -7.72 -7.42 2.45
N LEU A 29 -8.28 -8.62 2.29
CA LEU A 29 -8.70 -9.14 0.99
C LEU A 29 -9.84 -8.31 0.40
N ASN A 30 -10.85 -7.96 1.20
CA ASN A 30 -11.98 -7.15 0.75
C ASN A 30 -11.53 -5.73 0.41
N ILE A 31 -10.67 -5.13 1.25
CA ILE A 31 -10.09 -3.80 1.00
C ILE A 31 -9.32 -3.80 -0.33
N LEU A 32 -8.50 -4.83 -0.57
CA LEU A 32 -7.77 -4.96 -1.82
C LEU A 32 -8.72 -5.09 -3.01
N CYS A 33 -9.78 -5.89 -2.91
CA CYS A 33 -10.76 -6.05 -3.98
C CYS A 33 -11.43 -4.70 -4.33
N HIS A 34 -11.90 -3.95 -3.32
CA HIS A 34 -12.49 -2.62 -3.54
C HIS A 34 -11.48 -1.64 -4.13
N PHE A 35 -10.23 -1.65 -3.64
CA PHE A 35 -9.16 -0.84 -4.20
C PHE A 35 -8.90 -1.16 -5.67
N LEU A 36 -8.80 -2.45 -6.04
CA LEU A 36 -8.60 -2.86 -7.42
C LEU A 36 -9.75 -2.44 -8.32
N GLN A 37 -10.99 -2.57 -7.83
CA GLN A 37 -12.17 -2.13 -8.55
C GLN A 37 -12.13 -0.62 -8.81
N SER A 38 -11.84 0.20 -7.79
CA SER A 38 -11.75 1.65 -7.94
C SER A 38 -10.63 2.10 -8.89
N GLN A 39 -9.59 1.28 -9.09
CA GLN A 39 -8.50 1.56 -10.03
C GLN A 39 -8.80 1.06 -11.46
N LEU A 40 -9.71 0.08 -11.63
CA LEU A 40 -10.00 -0.56 -12.91
C LEU A 40 -11.28 -0.04 -13.57
N GLN A 41 -12.25 0.45 -12.80
CA GLN A 41 -13.46 1.07 -13.34
C GLN A 41 -13.13 2.47 -13.85
N HIS A 42 -13.46 2.74 -15.12
CA HIS A 42 -13.50 4.08 -15.69
C HIS A 42 -14.75 4.79 -15.17
N ASP A 43 -14.74 6.12 -15.09
CA ASP A 43 -15.73 7.00 -14.40
C ASP A 43 -17.24 6.78 -14.73
N ASP A 44 -17.59 5.90 -15.66
CA ASP A 44 -18.97 5.65 -16.14
C ASP A 44 -19.70 4.45 -15.49
N CYS A 45 -19.09 3.71 -14.55
CA CYS A 45 -19.74 2.56 -13.91
C CYS A 45 -20.01 2.81 -12.42
N ASN A 46 -21.29 2.80 -12.01
CA ASN A 46 -21.68 2.84 -10.60
C ASN A 46 -21.15 1.59 -9.86
N LEU A 47 -20.33 1.80 -8.84
CA LEU A 47 -19.75 0.77 -7.98
C LEU A 47 -20.82 -0.14 -7.32
N GLU A 48 -22.05 0.35 -7.16
CA GLU A 48 -23.14 -0.38 -6.50
C GLU A 48 -23.86 -1.40 -7.40
N ASP A 49 -23.70 -1.32 -8.72
CA ASP A 49 -24.40 -2.21 -9.67
C ASP A 49 -23.61 -3.49 -10.00
N VAL A 50 -22.39 -3.65 -9.48
CA VAL A 50 -21.55 -4.83 -9.75
C VAL A 50 -21.76 -5.91 -8.68
N PRO A 51 -22.25 -7.11 -9.04
CA PRO A 51 -22.40 -8.22 -8.11
C PRO A 51 -21.08 -8.56 -7.41
N LEU A 52 -21.12 -8.88 -6.12
CA LEU A 52 -19.93 -9.29 -5.33
C LEU A 52 -19.15 -10.46 -5.96
N ASP A 53 -19.83 -11.32 -6.72
CA ASP A 53 -19.25 -12.48 -7.38
C ASP A 53 -18.40 -12.13 -8.63
N GLU A 54 -18.47 -10.88 -9.13
CA GLU A 54 -17.69 -10.39 -10.27
C GLU A 54 -16.43 -9.61 -9.86
N TYR A 55 -16.15 -9.49 -8.55
CA TYR A 55 -15.01 -8.71 -8.08
C TYR A 55 -13.68 -9.36 -8.51
N PRO A 56 -12.71 -8.56 -9.00
CA PRO A 56 -11.41 -9.07 -9.37
C PRO A 56 -10.65 -9.52 -8.11
N PHE A 57 -10.70 -10.82 -7.81
CA PHE A 57 -9.94 -11.41 -6.72
C PHE A 57 -8.46 -11.54 -7.12
N TYR A 58 -7.58 -10.96 -6.30
CA TYR A 58 -6.13 -11.10 -6.49
C TYR A 58 -5.59 -12.37 -5.84
N ASP A 59 -5.26 -13.37 -6.67
CA ASP A 59 -4.61 -14.61 -6.24
C ASP A 59 -3.11 -14.66 -6.61
N GLY A 60 -2.53 -13.50 -6.96
CA GLY A 60 -1.13 -13.40 -7.38
C GLY A 60 -0.15 -13.35 -6.20
N SER A 61 1.14 -13.35 -6.56
CA SER A 61 2.23 -13.18 -5.60
C SER A 61 2.38 -11.74 -5.13
N VAL A 62 2.61 -11.59 -3.84
CA VAL A 62 2.86 -10.32 -3.15
C VAL A 62 4.29 -10.33 -2.60
N CYS A 63 5.01 -9.24 -2.84
CA CYS A 63 6.30 -8.96 -2.23
C CYS A 63 6.09 -8.10 -0.99
N VAL A 64 6.62 -8.50 0.16
CA VAL A 64 6.52 -7.74 1.43
C VAL A 64 7.84 -7.03 1.72
N TYR A 65 7.76 -5.80 2.21
CA TYR A 65 8.88 -4.97 2.60
C TYR A 65 8.71 -4.49 4.05
N ASN A 66 9.82 -4.46 4.79
CA ASN A 66 9.85 -4.01 6.19
C ASN A 66 10.06 -2.50 6.32
N SER A 67 10.17 -1.79 5.20
CA SER A 67 10.29 -0.34 5.19
C SER A 67 10.07 0.24 3.80
N ALA A 68 9.74 1.52 3.74
CA ALA A 68 9.70 2.34 2.55
C ALA A 68 10.49 3.64 2.79
N SER A 69 11.01 4.23 1.71
CA SER A 69 11.66 5.53 1.75
C SER A 69 10.86 6.53 0.91
N SER A 70 10.70 7.76 1.41
CA SER A 70 10.07 8.87 0.71
C SER A 70 11.07 10.01 0.55
N MET A 71 11.11 10.61 -0.63
CA MET A 71 11.88 11.84 -0.89
C MET A 71 10.91 12.96 -1.25
N PHE A 72 10.97 14.07 -0.53
CA PHE A 72 10.11 15.22 -0.78
C PHE A 72 10.85 16.52 -0.56
N TYR A 73 10.31 17.58 -1.13
CA TYR A 73 10.86 18.92 -0.99
C TYR A 73 10.24 19.61 0.23
N ALA A 74 11.07 20.02 1.18
CA ALA A 74 10.66 20.70 2.41
C ALA A 74 11.42 22.03 2.51
N PRO A 75 10.96 23.10 1.83
CA PRO A 75 11.71 24.36 1.74
C PRO A 75 11.94 25.04 3.10
N SER A 76 11.10 24.74 4.09
CA SER A 76 11.23 25.23 5.46
C SER A 76 12.20 24.42 6.31
N ASP A 77 12.56 23.20 5.90
CA ASP A 77 13.45 22.33 6.65
C ASP A 77 14.88 22.45 6.10
N MET A 78 15.81 22.91 6.93
CA MET A 78 17.20 23.13 6.52
C MET A 78 18.00 21.82 6.34
N SER A 79 17.36 20.67 6.50
CA SER A 79 18.00 19.37 6.41
C SER A 79 18.03 18.83 4.97
N GLY A 80 19.00 19.29 4.16
CA GLY A 80 19.32 18.68 2.86
C GLY A 80 19.98 19.63 1.86
N LEU A 81 20.65 19.07 0.85
CA LEU A 81 21.13 19.87 -0.29
C LEU A 81 19.90 20.44 -1.03
N HIS A 82 19.81 21.77 -1.09
CA HIS A 82 18.71 22.49 -1.76
C HIS A 82 17.31 22.32 -1.15
N GLY A 83 17.13 21.82 0.08
CA GLY A 83 15.79 21.65 0.69
C GLY A 83 15.07 20.33 0.37
N MET A 84 15.81 19.33 -0.14
CA MET A 84 15.31 17.96 -0.33
C MET A 84 15.44 17.15 0.96
N CYS A 85 14.32 16.59 1.45
CA CYS A 85 14.26 15.68 2.59
C CYS A 85 14.14 14.22 2.11
N HIS A 86 14.66 13.30 2.92
CA HIS A 86 14.54 11.85 2.74
C HIS A 86 14.11 11.20 4.06
N GLU A 87 12.91 10.63 4.09
CA GLU A 87 12.36 9.93 5.24
C GLU A 87 12.33 8.42 5.03
N HIS A 88 12.59 7.67 6.09
CA HIS A 88 12.59 6.20 6.08
C HIS A 88 11.54 5.68 7.06
N ILE A 89 10.46 5.15 6.53
CA ILE A 89 9.32 4.62 7.29
C ILE A 89 9.51 3.12 7.46
N ARG A 90 9.45 2.63 8.71
CA ARG A 90 9.71 1.22 9.05
C ARG A 90 8.44 0.50 9.50
N CYS A 91 8.35 -0.77 9.13
CA CYS A 91 7.36 -1.73 9.59
C CYS A 91 8.01 -3.10 9.83
N SER A 92 9.07 -3.10 10.64
CA SER A 92 9.87 -4.29 10.90
C SER A 92 9.23 -5.13 12.00
N PRO A 93 8.78 -6.37 11.76
CA PRO A 93 8.22 -7.24 12.80
C PRO A 93 9.28 -7.70 13.82
N MET A 94 10.57 -7.56 13.49
CA MET A 94 11.69 -7.90 14.35
C MET A 94 12.83 -6.92 14.12
N TRP A 95 12.91 -5.92 14.99
CA TRP A 95 13.93 -4.89 14.99
C TRP A 95 14.96 -5.19 16.08
N ARG A 96 16.24 -5.24 15.70
CA ARG A 96 17.38 -5.47 16.61
C ARG A 96 17.26 -6.73 17.49
N ASN A 97 16.52 -7.74 17.04
CA ASN A 97 16.19 -8.95 17.81
C ASN A 97 15.45 -8.69 19.14
N GLU A 98 14.86 -7.50 19.31
CA GLU A 98 14.16 -7.12 20.55
C GLU A 98 12.65 -7.19 20.41
N GLY A 99 12.11 -6.77 19.27
CA GLY A 99 10.67 -6.77 19.05
C GLY A 99 10.25 -6.01 17.80
N PRO A 100 8.94 -5.89 17.54
CA PRO A 100 8.44 -5.18 16.38
C PRO A 100 8.69 -3.66 16.49
N ARG A 101 8.95 -3.03 15.35
CA ARG A 101 9.00 -1.58 15.17
C ARG A 101 8.12 -1.19 13.98
N TYR A 102 7.00 -0.55 14.31
CA TYR A 102 6.06 0.03 13.36
C TYR A 102 6.07 1.54 13.55
N ASP A 103 6.52 2.26 12.52
CA ASP A 103 6.49 3.72 12.54
C ASP A 103 5.05 4.22 12.33
N CYS A 104 4.76 5.39 12.86
CA CYS A 104 3.46 6.06 12.72
C CYS A 104 3.45 6.96 11.48
N VAL A 105 2.28 7.07 10.85
CA VAL A 105 2.03 8.00 9.74
C VAL A 105 0.73 8.76 9.99
N PHE A 106 0.64 9.95 9.41
CA PHE A 106 -0.63 10.68 9.33
C PHE A 106 -1.40 10.23 8.09
N ILE A 107 -2.70 9.99 8.25
CA ILE A 107 -3.64 9.69 7.16
C ILE A 107 -4.65 10.83 7.10
N VAL A 108 -4.88 11.36 5.90
CA VAL A 108 -5.94 12.36 5.67
C VAL A 108 -7.29 11.65 5.73
N THR A 109 -8.11 12.00 6.72
CA THR A 109 -9.46 11.45 6.91
C THR A 109 -10.56 12.45 6.62
N ASP A 110 -10.28 13.75 6.80
CA ASP A 110 -11.15 14.84 6.35
C ASP A 110 -10.31 15.91 5.61
N PRO A 111 -10.35 15.95 4.26
CA PRO A 111 -9.59 16.93 3.48
C PRO A 111 -10.14 18.37 3.60
N HIS A 112 -11.34 18.55 4.18
CA HIS A 112 -11.95 19.86 4.37
C HIS A 112 -11.68 20.45 5.75
N ALA A 113 -11.22 19.64 6.70
CA ALA A 113 -10.83 20.10 8.02
C ALA A 113 -9.46 20.81 7.98
N GLU A 114 -9.28 21.79 8.87
CA GLU A 114 -8.07 22.61 8.89
C GLU A 114 -6.90 21.89 9.57
N GLY A 115 -5.76 21.86 8.89
CA GLY A 115 -4.49 21.40 9.45
C GLY A 115 -4.57 19.97 9.99
N MET A 116 -4.16 19.80 11.26
CA MET A 116 -4.11 18.49 11.92
C MET A 116 -5.49 17.92 12.27
N LEU A 117 -6.57 18.71 12.20
CA LEU A 117 -7.93 18.24 12.51
C LEU A 117 -8.47 17.26 11.45
N GLY A 118 -7.92 17.30 10.23
CA GLY A 118 -8.26 16.38 9.15
C GLY A 118 -7.38 15.13 9.09
N LEU A 119 -6.52 14.91 10.09
CA LEU A 119 -5.53 13.84 10.09
C LEU A 119 -5.76 12.86 11.25
N ASP A 120 -5.70 11.57 10.95
CA ASP A 120 -5.58 10.51 11.94
C ASP A 120 -4.16 9.94 11.97
N ILE A 121 -3.77 9.40 13.12
CA ILE A 121 -2.50 8.69 13.28
C ILE A 121 -2.73 7.19 13.07
N ALA A 122 -1.96 6.58 12.18
CA ALA A 122 -1.98 5.15 11.93
C ALA A 122 -0.60 4.52 12.11
N HIS A 123 -0.58 3.26 12.52
CA HIS A 123 0.63 2.44 12.53
C HIS A 123 0.79 1.72 11.19
N VAL A 124 1.98 1.81 10.59
CA VAL A 124 2.29 1.06 9.38
C VAL A 124 2.62 -0.38 9.75
N LEU A 125 1.68 -1.30 9.53
CA LEU A 125 1.87 -2.72 9.85
C LEU A 125 2.70 -3.46 8.80
N CYS A 126 2.61 -3.08 7.53
CA CYS A 126 3.24 -3.78 6.42
C CYS A 126 3.32 -2.89 5.17
N PHE A 127 4.44 -2.93 4.45
CA PHE A 127 4.49 -2.50 3.06
C PHE A 127 4.46 -3.72 2.15
N PHE A 128 3.70 -3.66 1.07
CA PHE A 128 3.68 -4.74 0.10
C PHE A 128 3.46 -4.22 -1.32
N PHE A 129 3.99 -4.98 -2.28
CA PHE A 129 3.86 -4.74 -3.71
C PHE A 129 3.25 -5.96 -4.36
N PHE A 130 2.36 -5.72 -5.31
CA PHE A 130 1.76 -6.75 -6.12
C PHE A 130 1.56 -6.20 -7.53
N GLN A 131 1.54 -7.10 -8.51
CA GLN A 131 1.33 -6.73 -9.90
C GLN A 131 0.06 -7.42 -10.41
N VAL A 132 -0.90 -6.63 -10.89
CA VAL A 132 -2.09 -7.14 -11.57
C VAL A 132 -1.82 -7.20 -13.06
N PRO A 133 -1.84 -8.39 -13.70
CA PRO A 133 -1.71 -8.49 -15.14
C PRO A 133 -2.90 -7.84 -15.84
N ARG A 134 -2.64 -6.92 -16.78
CA ARG A 134 -3.68 -6.26 -17.59
C ARG A 134 -4.54 -7.22 -18.45
N HIS A 135 -4.14 -8.49 -18.58
CA HIS A 135 -4.79 -9.48 -19.45
C HIS A 135 -5.73 -10.48 -18.76
N ARG A 136 -6.11 -10.26 -17.49
CA ARG A 136 -7.11 -11.09 -16.80
C ARG A 136 -8.39 -10.36 -16.43
N VAL A 137 -8.65 -9.19 -17.01
CA VAL A 137 -10.02 -8.70 -17.14
C VAL A 137 -10.55 -9.35 -18.42
N SER A 138 -11.28 -10.46 -18.27
CA SER A 138 -12.05 -11.02 -19.38
C SER A 138 -13.21 -10.05 -19.65
N LEU A 139 -12.97 -9.04 -20.48
CA LEU A 139 -14.05 -8.47 -21.28
C LEU A 139 -14.58 -9.62 -22.12
N ARG A 140 -15.62 -10.29 -21.61
CA ARG A 140 -16.39 -11.21 -22.45
C ARG A 140 -17.14 -10.35 -23.43
N ASP A 141 -16.64 -10.32 -24.65
CA ASP A 141 -17.36 -9.97 -25.86
C ASP A 141 -18.79 -10.53 -25.79
N HIS A 142 -19.80 -9.71 -25.56
CA HIS A 142 -21.24 -9.89 -25.84
C HIS A 142 -21.88 -8.52 -25.49
N THR A 143 -22.40 -7.68 -26.38
CA THR A 143 -23.22 -7.92 -27.57
C THR A 143 -23.32 -6.61 -28.36
N LEU A 144 -23.31 -6.74 -29.67
CA LEU A 144 -23.66 -5.74 -30.70
C LEU A 144 -24.96 -4.99 -30.38
N VAL A 145 -24.93 -3.65 -30.37
CA VAL A 145 -25.50 -2.71 -31.39
C VAL A 145 -24.83 -1.36 -31.19
#